data_AF-A0A940EN30-F1
#
_entry.id   AF-A0A940EN30-F1
#
_cell.length_a   1.000
_cell.length_b   1.000
_cell.length_c   1.000
_cell.angle_alpha   90.00
_cell.angle_beta   90.00
_cell.angle_gamma   90.00
#
_symmetry.space_group_name_H-M   'P 1'
#
loop_
_entity.id
_entity.type
_entity.pdbx_description
1 polymer ?
#
loop_
_entity_poly.entity_id
_entity_poly.type
_entity_poly.pdbx_seq_one_letter_code
_entity_poly.pdbx_strand_id
1 'polypeptide(L)'
;MSLDKFYSRPGHLIRRLNQISMAMFAEETNSVGLTSVQYAALNMIQEVPGIDQASLSDMIAFDKTTIVKVLDRLVEKNLITRTRSESDRRINHLNATPEGAQLLKSIHPMLDRSDKRILAPLSAEDQRKFMEMLTQLVQVNNVYSRAPLAVREDLLARATPGPKSRKRA
;
A
#
# COMPACT_ATOMS: atom_id res chain seq x y z
N MET A 1 -34.12 -11.22 -7.26
CA MET A 1 -33.40 -10.74 -6.06
C MET A 1 -33.74 -9.27 -5.87
N SER A 2 -34.27 -8.86 -4.71
CA SER A 2 -34.63 -7.46 -4.48
C SER A 2 -33.38 -6.57 -4.48
N LEU A 3 -33.55 -5.28 -4.83
CA LEU A 3 -32.46 -4.30 -4.84
C LEU A 3 -31.82 -4.15 -3.46
N ASP A 4 -32.62 -4.16 -2.38
CA ASP A 4 -32.12 -4.08 -1.01
C ASP A 4 -31.21 -5.26 -0.65
N LYS A 5 -31.56 -6.47 -1.11
CA LYS A 5 -30.73 -7.66 -0.93
C LYS A 5 -29.42 -7.57 -1.72
N PHE A 6 -29.36 -6.78 -2.80
CA PHE A 6 -28.13 -6.55 -3.56
C PHE A 6 -27.20 -5.56 -2.85
N TYR A 7 -27.73 -4.43 -2.40
CA TYR A 7 -26.94 -3.39 -1.75
C TYR A 7 -26.36 -3.80 -0.40
N SER A 8 -27.00 -4.76 0.28
CA SER A 8 -26.51 -5.33 1.55
C SER A 8 -25.47 -6.45 1.38
N ARG A 9 -25.15 -6.88 0.15
CA ARG A 9 -24.19 -8.00 -0.03
C ARG A 9 -22.76 -7.59 0.34
N PRO A 10 -21.98 -8.47 1.00
CA PRO A 10 -20.59 -8.20 1.34
C PRO A 10 -19.75 -7.76 0.13
N GLY A 11 -19.83 -8.47 -0.99
CA GLY A 11 -19.07 -8.12 -2.20
C GLY A 11 -19.43 -6.75 -2.78
N HIS A 12 -20.69 -6.31 -2.63
CA HIS A 12 -21.09 -4.96 -3.03
C HIS A 12 -20.49 -3.91 -2.09
N LEU A 13 -20.67 -4.10 -0.77
CA LEU A 13 -20.19 -3.18 0.26
C LEU A 13 -18.67 -3.04 0.24
N ILE A 14 -17.93 -4.15 0.10
CA ILE A 14 -16.45 -4.14 -0.01
C ILE A 14 -16.02 -3.33 -1.22
N ARG A 15 -16.61 -3.57 -2.40
CA ARG A 15 -16.29 -2.81 -3.62
C ARG A 15 -16.62 -1.33 -3.46
N ARG A 16 -17.75 -0.98 -2.86
CA ARG A 16 -18.15 0.41 -2.60
C ARG A 16 -17.21 1.10 -1.62
N LEU A 17 -16.85 0.43 -0.52
CA LEU A 17 -15.93 0.95 0.46
C LEU A 17 -14.53 1.18 -0.14
N ASN A 18 -14.04 0.26 -0.96
CA ASN A 18 -12.80 0.45 -1.72
C ASN A 18 -12.87 1.67 -2.64
N GLN A 19 -13.95 1.85 -3.40
CA GLN A 19 -14.14 3.04 -4.25
C GLN A 19 -14.14 4.35 -3.46
N ILE A 20 -14.81 4.36 -2.30
CA ILE A 20 -14.85 5.53 -1.41
C ILE A 20 -13.46 5.81 -0.82
N SER A 21 -12.76 4.78 -0.33
CA SER A 21 -11.41 4.88 0.21
C SER A 21 -10.43 5.42 -0.83
N MET A 22 -10.47 4.93 -2.07
CA MET A 22 -9.61 5.44 -3.15
C MET A 22 -9.93 6.90 -3.50
N ALA A 23 -11.20 7.31 -3.46
CA ALA A 23 -11.58 8.70 -3.70
C ALA A 23 -11.10 9.63 -2.58
N MET A 24 -11.27 9.23 -1.31
CA MET A 24 -10.77 10.00 -0.16
C MET A 24 -9.25 10.12 -0.17
N PHE A 25 -8.54 9.02 -0.48
CA PHE A 25 -7.10 9.03 -0.66
C PHE A 25 -6.68 10.03 -1.75
N ALA A 26 -7.32 9.98 -2.92
CA ALA A 26 -7.00 10.86 -4.04
C ALA A 26 -7.26 12.33 -3.71
N GLU A 27 -8.34 12.63 -2.97
CA GLU A 27 -8.65 13.98 -2.51
C GLU A 27 -7.56 14.52 -1.57
N GLU A 28 -7.16 13.74 -0.57
CA GLU A 28 -6.12 14.13 0.41
C GLU A 28 -4.73 14.27 -0.21
N THR A 29 -4.42 13.47 -1.25
CA THR A 29 -3.09 13.37 -1.86
C THR A 29 -3.00 14.07 -3.23
N ASN A 30 -4.02 14.82 -3.62
CA ASN A 30 -4.07 15.49 -4.93
C ASN A 30 -2.85 16.40 -5.18
N SER A 31 -2.31 17.02 -4.13
CA SER A 31 -1.15 17.92 -4.21
C SER A 31 0.18 17.22 -4.52
N VAL A 32 0.30 15.92 -4.26
CA VAL A 32 1.54 15.14 -4.49
C VAL A 32 1.47 14.28 -5.76
N GLY A 33 0.26 14.10 -6.32
CA GLY A 33 0.06 13.40 -7.59
C GLY A 33 0.50 11.94 -7.60
N LEU A 34 0.45 11.25 -6.45
CA LEU A 34 0.67 9.81 -6.36
C LEU A 34 -0.64 9.06 -6.30
N THR A 35 -0.72 7.91 -6.98
CA THR A 35 -1.80 6.94 -6.75
C THR A 35 -1.51 6.11 -5.50
N SER A 36 -2.52 5.48 -4.92
CA SER A 36 -2.37 4.58 -3.77
C SER A 36 -1.36 3.46 -4.02
N VAL A 37 -1.36 2.90 -5.23
CA VAL A 37 -0.42 1.84 -5.65
C VAL A 37 1.01 2.38 -5.79
N GLN A 38 1.18 3.59 -6.33
CA GLN A 38 2.49 4.24 -6.43
C GLN A 38 3.06 4.56 -5.05
N TYR A 39 2.22 5.05 -4.13
CA TYR A 39 2.59 5.25 -2.74
C TYR A 39 3.02 3.94 -2.09
N ALA A 40 2.22 2.87 -2.19
CA ALA A 40 2.55 1.58 -1.59
C ALA A 40 3.90 1.03 -2.10
N ALA A 41 4.15 1.13 -3.40
CA ALA A 41 5.41 0.72 -4.00
C ALA A 41 6.59 1.56 -3.51
N LEU A 42 6.48 2.89 -3.56
CA LEU A 42 7.54 3.80 -3.11
C LEU A 42 7.84 3.62 -1.61
N ASN A 43 6.81 3.50 -0.78
CA ASN A 43 6.95 3.27 0.65
C ASN A 43 7.68 1.94 0.92
N MET A 44 7.28 0.85 0.28
CA MET A 44 7.96 -0.44 0.46
C MET A 44 9.41 -0.42 -0.01
N ILE A 45 9.71 0.27 -1.12
CA ILE A 45 11.09 0.45 -1.62
C ILE A 45 11.94 1.27 -0.64
N GLN A 46 11.36 2.29 0.01
CA GLN A 46 12.03 3.08 1.03
C GLN A 46 12.29 2.26 2.31
N GLU A 47 11.32 1.45 2.73
CA GLU A 47 11.45 0.60 3.90
C GLU A 47 12.46 -0.52 3.68
N VAL A 48 12.48 -1.14 2.49
CA VAL A 48 13.40 -2.23 2.12
C VAL A 48 14.28 -1.83 0.93
N PRO A 49 15.38 -1.07 1.16
CA PRO A 49 16.29 -0.70 0.09
C PRO A 49 16.89 -1.90 -0.63
N GLY A 50 16.93 -1.81 -1.97
CA GLY A 50 17.43 -2.86 -2.85
C GLY A 50 16.45 -4.02 -3.07
N ILE A 51 15.19 -3.89 -2.67
CA ILE A 51 14.15 -4.89 -2.96
C ILE A 51 14.03 -5.11 -4.47
N ASP A 52 13.87 -6.36 -4.90
CA ASP A 52 13.58 -6.67 -6.30
C ASP A 52 12.09 -6.57 -6.62
N GLN A 53 11.75 -6.45 -7.89
CA GLN A 53 10.36 -6.27 -8.34
C GLN A 53 9.43 -7.43 -7.92
N ALA A 54 9.91 -8.67 -7.91
CA ALA A 54 9.07 -9.82 -7.57
C ALA A 54 8.74 -9.79 -6.08
N SER A 55 9.76 -9.64 -5.24
CA SER A 55 9.57 -9.48 -3.79
C SER A 55 8.72 -8.25 -3.44
N LEU A 56 8.88 -7.15 -4.18
CA LEU A 56 8.00 -5.98 -4.01
C LEU A 56 6.54 -6.35 -4.29
N SER A 57 6.27 -6.96 -5.44
CA SER A 57 4.91 -7.37 -5.85
C SER A 57 4.24 -8.24 -4.77
N ASP A 58 4.99 -9.19 -4.23
CA ASP A 58 4.58 -10.09 -3.15
C ASP A 58 4.24 -9.32 -1.85
N MET A 59 5.10 -8.38 -1.45
CA MET A 59 4.98 -7.65 -0.18
C MET A 59 3.92 -6.54 -0.19
N ILE A 60 3.47 -6.08 -1.36
CA ILE A 60 2.38 -5.10 -1.48
C ILE A 60 1.10 -5.67 -2.10
N ALA A 61 1.03 -6.98 -2.34
CA ALA A 61 -0.13 -7.70 -2.87
C ALA A 61 -0.66 -7.16 -4.22
N PHE A 62 0.26 -6.84 -5.13
CA PHE A 62 -0.07 -6.43 -6.49
C PHE A 62 0.54 -7.39 -7.50
N ASP A 63 -0.16 -7.63 -8.61
CA ASP A 63 0.36 -8.48 -9.66
C ASP A 63 1.56 -7.85 -10.37
N LYS A 64 2.45 -8.71 -10.90
CA LYS A 64 3.70 -8.29 -11.53
C LYS A 64 3.47 -7.36 -12.72
N THR A 65 2.38 -7.54 -13.48
CA THR A 65 2.07 -6.70 -14.65
C THR A 65 1.69 -5.28 -14.25
N THR A 66 0.90 -5.13 -13.19
CA THR A 66 0.57 -3.83 -12.60
C THR A 66 1.82 -3.15 -12.06
N ILE A 67 2.68 -3.87 -11.34
CA ILE A 67 3.88 -3.31 -10.72
C ILE A 67 4.91 -2.79 -11.74
N VAL A 68 5.06 -3.43 -12.91
CA VAL A 68 5.95 -2.89 -13.97
C VAL A 68 5.60 -1.44 -14.29
N LYS A 69 4.32 -1.18 -14.62
CA LYS A 69 3.86 0.17 -15.00
C LYS A 69 3.93 1.17 -13.86
N VAL A 70 3.72 0.71 -12.63
CA VAL A 70 3.85 1.55 -11.43
C VAL A 70 5.29 1.99 -11.24
N LEU A 71 6.23 1.04 -11.32
CA LEU A 71 7.65 1.33 -11.16
C LEU A 71 8.20 2.20 -12.30
N ASP A 72 7.76 1.99 -13.55
CA ASP A 72 8.17 2.84 -14.67
C ASP A 72 7.80 4.31 -14.41
N ARG A 73 6.56 4.57 -13.95
CA ARG A 73 6.11 5.91 -13.57
C ARG A 73 6.87 6.50 -12.38
N LEU A 74 7.27 5.68 -11.41
CA LEU A 74 8.07 6.16 -10.27
C LEU A 74 9.50 6.54 -10.69
N VAL A 75 10.08 5.81 -11.65
CA VAL A 75 11.38 6.17 -12.26
C VAL A 75 11.25 7.45 -13.08
N GLU A 76 10.21 7.57 -13.93
CA GLU A 76 9.93 8.79 -14.71
C GLU A 76 9.80 10.04 -13.83
N LYS A 77 9.24 9.89 -12.62
CA LYS A 77 9.11 10.96 -11.63
C LYS A 77 10.38 11.21 -10.80
N ASN A 78 11.49 10.51 -11.07
CA ASN A 78 12.73 10.54 -10.28
C ASN A 78 12.51 10.22 -8.78
N LEU A 79 11.56 9.33 -8.46
CA LEU A 79 11.27 8.94 -7.08
C LEU A 79 11.98 7.65 -6.65
N ILE A 80 12.37 6.84 -7.63
CA ILE A 80 13.15 5.61 -7.40
C ILE A 80 14.23 5.46 -8.47
N THR A 81 15.25 4.67 -8.17
CA THR A 81 16.24 4.18 -9.12
C THR A 81 16.11 2.67 -9.31
N ARG A 82 16.57 2.19 -10.48
CA ARG A 82 16.70 0.78 -10.81
C ARG A 82 18.17 0.48 -11.09
N THR A 83 18.77 -0.38 -10.27
CA THR A 83 20.15 -0.84 -10.48
C THR A 83 20.13 -2.31 -10.84
N ARG A 84 20.74 -2.66 -11.97
CA ARG A 84 20.83 -4.04 -12.43
C ARG A 84 21.76 -4.83 -11.50
N SER A 85 21.35 -6.03 -11.09
CA SER A 85 22.21 -6.89 -10.27
C SER A 85 23.45 -7.34 -11.06
N GLU A 86 24.60 -7.33 -10.39
CA GLU A 86 25.87 -7.82 -10.93
C GLU A 86 25.91 -9.35 -11.02
N SER A 87 25.21 -10.05 -10.11
CA SER A 87 25.18 -11.51 -10.03
C SER A 87 24.11 -12.15 -10.92
N ASP A 88 22.97 -11.48 -11.13
CA ASP A 88 21.95 -11.92 -12.08
C ASP A 88 21.34 -10.73 -12.82
N ARG A 89 21.71 -10.57 -14.09
CA ARG A 89 21.25 -9.46 -14.95
C ARG A 89 19.75 -9.45 -15.23
N ARG A 90 19.01 -10.49 -14.81
CA ARG A 90 17.54 -10.52 -14.87
C ARG A 90 16.89 -9.82 -13.69
N ILE A 91 17.64 -9.51 -12.63
CA ILE A 91 17.17 -8.85 -11.41
C ILE A 91 17.53 -7.37 -11.45
N ASN A 92 16.57 -6.53 -11.07
CA ASN A 92 16.79 -5.11 -10.79
C ASN A 92 16.51 -4.86 -9.31
N HIS A 93 17.42 -4.18 -8.64
CA HIS A 93 17.28 -3.67 -7.29
C HIS A 93 16.70 -2.27 -7.33
N LEU A 94 15.69 -2.03 -6.50
CA LEU A 94 14.95 -0.78 -6.40
C LEU A 94 15.40 -0.01 -5.17
N ASN A 95 15.64 1.28 -5.31
CA ASN A 95 15.94 2.17 -4.20
C ASN A 95 15.15 3.47 -4.35
N ALA A 96 14.71 4.06 -3.24
CA ALA A 96 14.13 5.39 -3.25
C ALA A 96 15.23 6.43 -3.52
N THR A 97 14.91 7.46 -4.28
CA THR A 97 15.77 8.64 -4.40
C THR A 97 15.59 9.55 -3.18
N PRO A 98 16.48 10.54 -2.95
CA PRO A 98 16.24 11.60 -1.97
C PRO A 98 14.89 12.31 -2.18
N GLU A 99 14.50 12.55 -3.44
CA GLU A 99 13.22 13.15 -3.81
C GLU A 99 12.05 12.23 -3.44
N GLY A 100 12.17 10.93 -3.70
CA GLY A 100 11.19 9.92 -3.29
C GLY A 100 10.99 9.87 -1.78
N ALA A 101 12.09 9.85 -1.02
CA ALA A 101 12.06 9.87 0.44
C ALA A 101 11.42 11.15 0.98
N GLN A 102 11.72 12.30 0.38
CA GLN A 102 11.13 13.58 0.77
C GLN A 102 9.63 13.65 0.45
N LEU A 103 9.22 13.10 -0.70
CA LEU A 103 7.80 13.02 -1.07
C LEU A 103 7.02 12.15 -0.08
N LEU A 104 7.57 11.00 0.36
CA LEU A 104 6.95 10.16 1.39
C LEU A 104 6.76 10.92 2.71
N LYS A 105 7.76 11.69 3.16
CA LYS A 105 7.59 12.52 4.37
C LYS A 105 6.43 13.51 4.23
N SER A 106 6.20 14.05 3.04
CA SER A 106 5.11 15.00 2.79
C SER A 106 3.73 14.33 2.71
N ILE A 107 3.64 13.07 2.28
CA ILE A 107 2.35 12.37 2.10
C ILE A 107 1.83 11.75 3.39
N HIS A 108 2.69 11.31 4.31
CA HIS A 108 2.29 10.66 5.56
C HIS A 108 1.17 11.41 6.34
N PRO A 109 1.25 12.73 6.59
CA PRO A 109 0.16 13.43 7.29
C PRO A 109 -1.15 13.48 6.48
N MET A 110 -1.10 13.32 5.15
CA MET A 110 -2.28 13.24 4.29
C MET A 110 -2.97 11.87 4.41
N LEU A 111 -2.17 10.81 4.50
CA LEU A 111 -2.66 9.45 4.74
C LEU A 111 -3.34 9.34 6.11
N ASP A 112 -2.72 9.88 7.14
CA ASP A 112 -3.31 9.93 8.49
C ASP A 112 -4.68 10.63 8.50
N ARG A 113 -4.90 11.63 7.64
CA ARG A 113 -6.20 12.30 7.51
C ARG A 113 -7.20 11.43 6.75
N SER A 114 -6.78 10.80 5.65
CA SER A 114 -7.61 9.85 4.90
C SER A 114 -8.09 8.70 5.79
N ASP A 115 -7.19 8.10 6.57
CA ASP A 115 -7.49 6.99 7.47
C ASP A 115 -8.43 7.39 8.61
N LYS A 116 -8.25 8.59 9.19
CA LYS A 116 -9.20 9.12 10.16
C LYS A 116 -10.56 9.39 9.55
N ARG A 117 -10.60 9.95 8.34
CA ARG A 117 -11.84 10.35 7.66
C ARG A 117 -12.72 9.15 7.30
N ILE A 118 -12.12 8.05 6.81
CA ILE A 118 -12.88 6.85 6.45
C ILE A 118 -13.49 6.16 7.67
N LEU A 119 -12.84 6.25 8.84
CA LEU A 119 -13.29 5.64 10.10
C LEU A 119 -14.12 6.59 10.99
N ALA A 120 -14.11 7.90 10.74
CA ALA A 120 -14.77 8.93 11.55
C ALA A 120 -16.26 8.69 11.84
N PRO A 121 -17.06 8.08 10.94
CA PRO A 121 -18.47 7.77 11.24
C PRO A 121 -18.68 6.71 12.32
N LEU A 122 -17.64 5.96 12.70
CA LEU A 122 -17.69 4.89 13.70
C LEU A 122 -17.20 5.38 15.06
N SER A 123 -17.78 4.85 16.13
CA SER A 123 -17.26 5.05 17.49
C SER A 123 -15.85 4.45 17.62
N ALA A 124 -15.04 4.90 18.59
CA ALA A 124 -13.70 4.35 18.79
C ALA A 124 -13.71 2.82 19.05
N GLU A 125 -14.77 2.30 19.66
CA GLU A 125 -14.96 0.86 19.86
C GLU A 125 -15.25 0.15 18.54
N ASP A 126 -16.17 0.68 17.74
CA ASP A 126 -16.53 0.11 16.45
C ASP A 126 -15.38 0.18 15.45
N GLN A 127 -14.55 1.23 15.51
CA GLN A 127 -13.33 1.32 14.71
C GLN A 127 -12.38 0.15 15.01
N ARG A 128 -12.15 -0.19 16.29
CA ARG A 128 -11.31 -1.33 16.67
C ARG A 128 -11.89 -2.65 16.16
N LYS A 129 -13.18 -2.91 16.43
CA LYS A 129 -13.87 -4.13 15.97
C LYS A 129 -13.85 -4.24 14.44
N PHE A 130 -14.09 -3.14 13.74
CA PHE A 130 -14.05 -3.10 12.29
C PHE A 130 -12.66 -3.49 11.75
N MET A 131 -11.60 -2.92 12.32
CA MET A 131 -10.23 -3.23 11.91
C MET A 131 -9.83 -4.68 12.23
N GLU A 132 -10.27 -5.23 13.36
CA GLU A 132 -10.08 -6.65 13.71
C GLU A 132 -10.75 -7.58 12.67
N MET A 133 -12.03 -7.35 12.38
CA MET A 133 -12.78 -8.12 11.39
C MET A 133 -12.19 -7.99 9.99
N LEU A 134 -11.82 -6.77 9.57
CA LEU A 134 -11.21 -6.52 8.28
C LEU A 134 -9.88 -7.27 8.14
N THR A 135 -9.05 -7.21 9.18
CA THR A 135 -7.76 -7.91 9.23
C THR A 135 -7.96 -9.42 9.10
N GLN A 136 -8.87 -9.99 9.88
CA GLN A 136 -9.20 -11.42 9.82
C GLN A 136 -9.67 -11.83 8.42
N LEU A 137 -10.59 -11.06 7.81
CA LEU A 137 -11.09 -11.35 6.47
C LEU A 137 -10.00 -11.29 5.41
N VAL A 138 -9.11 -10.30 5.45
CA VAL A 138 -8.01 -10.16 4.49
C VAL A 138 -7.00 -11.30 4.66
N GLN A 139 -6.63 -11.63 5.90
CA GLN A 139 -5.65 -12.69 6.18
C GLN A 139 -6.17 -14.08 5.78
N VAL A 140 -7.37 -14.45 6.24
CA VAL A 140 -7.92 -15.79 6.00
C VAL A 140 -8.23 -16.01 4.52
N ASN A 141 -8.67 -14.97 3.80
CA ASN A 141 -9.01 -15.07 2.38
C ASN A 141 -7.84 -14.72 1.42
N ASN A 142 -6.64 -14.45 1.94
CA ASN A 142 -5.48 -14.03 1.14
C ASN A 142 -5.17 -15.01 -0.01
N VAL A 143 -5.39 -16.30 0.21
CA VAL A 143 -5.19 -17.39 -0.75
C VAL A 143 -6.03 -17.26 -2.03
N TYR A 144 -7.15 -16.52 -1.97
CA TYR A 144 -8.02 -16.29 -3.13
C TYR A 144 -7.62 -15.06 -3.95
N SER A 145 -6.64 -14.28 -3.49
CA SER A 145 -6.09 -13.17 -4.27
C SER A 145 -5.32 -13.69 -5.47
N ARG A 146 -5.38 -12.96 -6.60
CA ARG A 146 -4.51 -13.22 -7.77
C ARG A 146 -3.06 -12.81 -7.50
N ALA A 147 -2.85 -11.98 -6.50
CA ALA A 147 -1.55 -11.59 -5.95
C ALA A 147 -1.64 -11.68 -4.41
N PRO A 148 -1.53 -12.89 -3.83
CA PRO A 148 -1.56 -13.06 -2.39
C PRO A 148 -0.45 -12.23 -1.74
N LEU A 149 -0.77 -11.55 -0.64
CA LEU A 149 0.22 -10.90 0.19
C LEU A 149 1.17 -11.97 0.74
N ALA A 150 2.46 -11.85 0.44
CA ALA A 150 3.48 -12.74 0.98
C ALA A 150 4.55 -11.89 1.67
N VAL A 151 4.52 -11.93 3.00
CA VAL A 151 5.50 -11.23 3.83
C VAL A 151 6.82 -12.00 3.77
N ARG A 152 7.87 -11.30 3.35
CA ARG A 152 9.23 -11.83 3.24
C ARG A 152 10.02 -11.45 4.50
N GLU A 153 10.01 -12.34 5.49
CA GLU A 153 10.68 -12.09 6.78
C GLU A 153 12.17 -11.79 6.64
N ASP A 154 12.82 -12.45 5.67
CA ASP A 154 14.23 -12.22 5.28
C ASP A 154 14.48 -10.78 4.84
N LEU A 155 13.48 -10.15 4.22
CA LEU A 155 13.54 -8.77 3.76
C LEU A 155 13.10 -7.77 4.83
N LEU A 156 12.13 -8.12 5.68
CA LEU A 156 11.73 -7.28 6.80
C LEU A 156 12.86 -7.07 7.81
N ALA A 157 13.72 -8.07 8.02
CA ALA A 157 14.91 -7.92 8.86
C ALA A 157 15.89 -6.85 8.34
N ARG A 158 15.82 -6.52 7.06
CA ARG A 158 16.62 -5.48 6.40
C ARG A 158 15.91 -4.12 6.37
N ALA A 159 14.67 -4.05 6.85
CA ALA A 159 13.89 -2.84 6.77
C ALA A 159 14.54 -1.73 7.61
N THR A 160 14.49 -0.50 7.10
CA THR A 160 14.94 0.68 7.84
C THR A 160 14.12 0.76 9.13
N PRO A 161 14.71 1.04 10.31
CA PRO A 161 13.92 1.23 11.52
C PRO A 161 12.98 2.42 11.31
N GLY A 162 11.68 2.13 11.16
CA GLY A 162 10.67 3.18 10.95
C GLY A 162 10.67 4.20 12.10
N PRO A 163 10.15 5.42 11.87
CA PRO A 163 9.93 6.36 12.96
C PRO A 163 9.04 5.69 14.00
N LYS A 164 9.57 5.48 15.22
CA LYS A 164 8.85 4.86 16.34
C LYS A 164 7.45 5.48 16.41
N SER A 165 6.42 4.70 16.05
CA SER A 165 5.05 5.09 16.31
C SER A 165 4.98 5.35 17.80
N ARG A 166 4.76 6.62 18.19
CA ARG A 166 4.54 6.98 19.58
C ARG A 166 3.36 6.11 20.04
N LYS A 167 3.65 5.11 20.87
CA LYS A 167 2.62 4.42 21.66
C LYS A 167 1.77 5.52 22.29
N ARG A 168 0.53 5.66 21.83
CA ARG A 168 -0.44 6.54 22.46
C ARG A 168 -0.75 5.91 23.81
N ALA A 169 -0.35 6.62 24.87
CA ALA A 169 -0.91 6.46 26.20
C ALA A 169 -2.38 6.89 26.20
#